data_AF-A0A8J2JYA6-F1
#
_entry.id   AF-A0A8J2JYA6-F1
#
_cell.length_a   1.000
_cell.length_b   1.000
_cell.length_c   1.000
_cell.angle_alpha   90.00
_cell.angle_beta   90.00
_cell.angle_gamma   90.00
#
_symmetry.space_group_name_H-M   'P 1'
#
loop_
_entity.id
_entity.type
_entity.pdbx_description
1 polymer ?
#
loop_
_entity_poly.entity_id
_entity_poly.type
_entity_poly.pdbx_seq_one_letter_code
_entity_poly.pdbx_strand_id
1 'polypeptide(L)'
;MVTILRRHVKRYAVVFTCFSTRAIHLELATDLSIDGAINAIRRFIARRTVLEILWSDYGTNFHGADRELQRAVQYMDKETLVRRFAGQGMTWRFKSPDSPHMGGVWERLVKSVKVALSSVLKEQAPKEDVLHTLLPEAEFIVNSRPLTHVSVDPDDPECLTPNHFVRCGKNSGNSPGSFNETNINLRSQWQLVQVLTERLWTRWVKEYLSTLTRRAKWFNPVKPIEVGDLVVVADKDGPRNS
;
A
#
# COMPACT_ATOMS: atom_id res chain seq x y z
N MET A 1 -3.32 12.41 12.00
CA MET A 1 -3.50 13.88 12.03
C MET A 1 -2.22 14.50 11.51
N VAL A 2 -2.30 15.57 10.73
CA VAL A 2 -1.11 16.34 10.31
C VAL A 2 -1.14 17.73 10.90
N THR A 3 0.04 18.33 11.07
CA THR A 3 0.18 19.71 11.52
C THR A 3 0.36 20.62 10.30
N ILE A 4 -0.59 21.55 10.12
CA ILE A 4 -0.55 22.58 9.07
C ILE A 4 -0.58 23.94 9.76
N LEU A 5 0.51 24.68 9.65
CA LEU A 5 0.72 25.93 10.40
C LEU A 5 0.53 25.69 11.91
N ARG A 6 -0.56 26.21 12.48
CA ARG A 6 -0.92 26.08 13.91
C ARG A 6 -2.12 25.17 14.16
N ARG A 7 -2.60 24.44 13.16
CA ARG A 7 -3.81 23.59 13.26
C ARG A 7 -3.46 22.13 12.97
N HIS A 8 -4.13 21.23 13.69
CA HIS A 8 -4.12 19.81 13.38
C HIS A 8 -5.29 19.48 12.46
N VAL A 9 -5.00 18.90 11.29
CA VAL A 9 -6.00 18.56 10.27
C VAL A 9 -5.98 17.05 10.01
N LYS A 10 -7.15 16.47 9.74
CA LYS A 10 -7.26 15.08 9.31
C LYS A 10 -6.79 14.96 7.85
N ARG A 11 -6.08 13.87 7.58
CA ARG A 11 -5.68 13.42 6.24
C ARG A 11 -6.00 11.94 6.13
N TYR A 12 -6.26 11.52 4.91
CA TYR A 12 -6.67 10.15 4.60
C TYR A 12 -5.65 9.54 3.64
N ALA A 13 -5.43 8.24 3.74
CA ALA A 13 -4.64 7.50 2.77
C ALA A 13 -5.59 6.61 1.96
N VAL A 14 -5.60 6.79 0.64
CA VAL A 14 -6.30 5.93 -0.30
C VAL A 14 -5.39 4.75 -0.62
N VAL A 15 -5.91 3.54 -0.43
CA VAL A 15 -5.17 2.30 -0.64
C VAL A 15 -5.69 1.62 -1.88
N PHE A 16 -4.85 1.49 -2.90
CA PHE A 16 -5.12 0.70 -4.08
C PHE A 16 -4.43 -0.66 -3.94
N THR A 17 -5.05 -1.73 -4.44
CA THR A 17 -4.49 -3.07 -4.43
C THR A 17 -4.71 -3.72 -5.80
N CYS A 18 -3.66 -4.32 -6.36
CA CYS A 18 -3.76 -5.07 -7.60
C CYS A 18 -4.25 -6.49 -7.30
N PHE A 19 -5.29 -6.96 -8.00
CA PHE A 19 -5.78 -8.34 -7.81
C PHE A 19 -4.83 -9.42 -8.34
N SER A 20 -4.03 -9.10 -9.37
CA SER A 20 -3.13 -10.06 -10.00
C SER A 20 -1.84 -10.24 -9.19
N THR A 21 -1.15 -9.13 -8.88
CA THR A 21 0.18 -9.16 -8.25
C THR A 21 0.14 -8.94 -6.75
N ARG A 22 -1.03 -8.55 -6.20
CA ARG A 22 -1.19 -8.09 -4.82
C ARG A 22 -0.33 -6.87 -4.47
N ALA A 23 0.20 -6.15 -5.45
CA ALA A 23 0.90 -4.89 -5.21
C ALA A 23 -0.07 -3.88 -4.61
N ILE A 24 0.41 -3.08 -3.65
CA ILE A 24 -0.36 -1.96 -3.10
C ILE A 24 0.15 -0.64 -3.66
N HIS A 25 -0.72 0.37 -3.66
CA HIS A 25 -0.31 1.75 -3.88
C HIS A 25 -1.02 2.68 -2.88
N LEU A 26 -0.29 3.65 -2.34
CA LEU A 26 -0.76 4.54 -1.29
C LEU A 26 -0.74 6.00 -1.76
N GLU A 27 -1.91 6.61 -1.80
CA GLU A 27 -2.06 8.03 -2.13
C GLU A 27 -2.60 8.84 -0.95
N LEU A 28 -1.99 9.99 -0.68
CA LEU A 28 -2.54 10.93 0.30
C LEU A 28 -3.78 11.61 -0.28
N ALA A 29 -4.86 11.66 0.50
CA ALA A 29 -6.05 12.46 0.24
C ALA A 29 -6.22 13.51 1.34
N THR A 30 -6.57 14.73 0.92
CA THR A 30 -6.75 15.88 1.80
C THR A 30 -7.94 15.70 2.74
N ASP A 31 -8.99 15.05 2.25
CA ASP A 31 -10.28 14.84 2.91
C ASP A 31 -11.01 13.61 2.30
N LEU A 32 -12.23 13.34 2.76
CA LEU A 32 -13.13 12.30 2.22
C LEU A 32 -14.16 12.88 1.23
N SER A 33 -13.84 14.00 0.57
CA SER A 33 -14.72 14.56 -0.46
C SER A 33 -14.61 13.78 -1.77
N ILE A 34 -15.51 14.12 -2.70
CA ILE A 34 -15.46 13.64 -4.09
C ILE A 34 -14.15 14.09 -4.75
N ASP A 35 -13.75 15.36 -4.58
CA ASP A 35 -12.50 15.90 -5.14
C ASP A 35 -11.26 15.18 -4.58
N GLY A 36 -11.27 14.89 -3.28
CA GLY A 36 -10.22 14.12 -2.63
C GLY A 36 -10.06 12.72 -3.24
N ALA A 37 -11.18 12.04 -3.51
CA ALA A 37 -11.19 10.73 -4.15
C ALA A 37 -10.72 10.79 -5.61
N ILE A 38 -11.24 11.72 -6.41
CA ILE A 38 -10.85 11.91 -7.82
C ILE A 38 -9.36 12.21 -7.92
N ASN A 39 -8.86 13.14 -7.10
CA ASN A 39 -7.45 13.53 -7.14
C ASN A 39 -6.52 12.37 -6.76
N ALA A 40 -6.90 11.52 -5.80
CA ALA A 40 -6.13 10.33 -5.46
C ALA A 40 -6.10 9.32 -6.62
N ILE A 41 -7.24 9.06 -7.28
CA ILE A 41 -7.32 8.17 -8.45
C ILE A 41 -6.49 8.71 -9.62
N ARG A 42 -6.56 10.02 -9.88
CA ARG A 42 -5.78 10.67 -10.94
C ARG A 42 -4.28 10.57 -10.68
N ARG A 43 -3.82 10.75 -9.43
CA ARG A 43 -2.41 10.55 -9.06
C ARG A 43 -1.97 9.10 -9.25
N PHE A 44 -2.80 8.15 -8.83
CA PHE A 44 -2.53 6.72 -9.04
C PHE A 44 -2.37 6.38 -10.53
N ILE A 45 -3.33 6.78 -11.37
CA ILE A 45 -3.29 6.54 -12.83
C ILE A 45 -2.05 7.20 -13.44
N ALA A 46 -1.71 8.42 -13.02
CA ALA A 46 -0.56 9.15 -13.55
C ALA A 46 0.79 8.51 -13.17
N ARG A 47 0.88 7.83 -12.02
CA ARG A 47 2.12 7.16 -11.56
C ARG A 47 2.25 5.72 -12.02
N ARG A 48 1.12 5.05 -12.22
CA ARG A 48 1.05 3.63 -12.59
C ARG A 48 0.66 3.53 -14.05
N THR A 49 -0.54 3.07 -14.32
CA THR A 49 -1.05 2.93 -15.67
C THR A 49 -2.55 3.16 -15.67
N VAL A 50 -3.12 3.25 -16.86
CA VAL A 50 -4.56 3.30 -17.05
C VAL A 50 -5.17 1.98 -16.56
N LEU A 51 -6.21 2.11 -15.74
CA LEU A 51 -6.97 0.98 -15.22
C LEU A 51 -8.00 0.53 -16.26
N GLU A 52 -8.08 -0.77 -16.50
CA GLU A 52 -9.21 -1.36 -17.22
C GLU A 52 -10.45 -1.43 -16.32
N ILE A 53 -10.29 -1.93 -15.08
CA ILE A 53 -11.37 -2.08 -14.10
C ILE A 53 -10.93 -1.56 -12.74
N LEU A 54 -11.73 -0.66 -12.14
CA LEU A 54 -11.57 -0.20 -10.76
C LEU A 54 -12.69 -0.76 -9.90
N TRP A 55 -12.35 -1.44 -8.80
CA TRP A 55 -13.32 -1.93 -7.82
C TRP A 55 -13.25 -1.09 -6.55
N SER A 56 -14.40 -0.61 -6.06
CA SER A 56 -14.51 0.07 -4.75
C SER A 56 -15.74 -0.40 -3.97
N ASP A 57 -15.82 0.04 -2.70
CA ASP A 57 -17.07 -0.04 -1.95
C ASP A 57 -18.04 1.08 -2.36
N TYR A 58 -19.30 0.96 -1.94
CA TYR A 58 -20.36 1.96 -2.14
C TYR A 58 -20.19 3.20 -1.25
N GLY A 59 -18.95 3.60 -0.93
CA GLY A 59 -18.68 4.87 -0.26
C GLY A 59 -19.25 6.03 -1.07
N THR A 60 -19.92 6.97 -0.39
CA THR A 60 -20.60 8.11 -1.03
C THR A 60 -19.65 8.98 -1.84
N ASN A 61 -18.41 9.13 -1.37
CA ASN A 61 -17.33 9.82 -2.07
C ASN A 61 -16.92 9.11 -3.37
N PHE A 62 -16.85 7.77 -3.38
CA PHE A 62 -16.52 7.00 -4.58
C PHE A 62 -17.66 6.98 -5.59
N HIS A 63 -18.90 6.80 -5.12
CA HIS A 63 -20.06 6.85 -6.00
C HIS A 63 -20.24 8.24 -6.63
N GLY A 64 -20.01 9.31 -5.85
CA GLY A 64 -19.99 10.67 -6.37
C GLY A 64 -18.86 10.90 -7.37
N ALA A 65 -17.65 10.40 -7.07
CA ALA A 65 -16.49 10.52 -7.96
C ALA A 65 -16.69 9.81 -9.30
N ASP A 66 -17.24 8.60 -9.31
CA ASP A 66 -17.57 7.89 -10.55
C ASP A 66 -18.53 8.72 -11.40
N ARG A 67 -19.62 9.23 -10.80
CA ARG A 67 -20.59 10.07 -11.49
C ARG A 67 -19.97 11.34 -12.10
N GLU A 68 -19.10 12.04 -11.37
CA GLU A 68 -18.43 13.24 -11.89
C GLU A 68 -17.45 12.90 -13.03
N LEU A 69 -16.68 11.80 -12.91
CA LEU A 69 -15.79 11.35 -13.98
C LEU A 69 -16.58 10.96 -15.25
N GLN A 70 -17.71 10.27 -15.10
CA GLN A 70 -18.58 9.93 -16.22
C GLN A 70 -19.13 11.18 -16.92
N ARG A 71 -19.56 12.20 -16.16
CA ARG A 71 -19.97 13.50 -16.74
C ARG A 71 -18.83 14.17 -17.49
N ALA A 72 -17.63 14.20 -16.93
CA ALA A 72 -16.48 14.81 -17.59
C ALA A 72 -16.16 14.14 -18.94
N VAL A 73 -16.35 12.82 -19.04
CA VAL A 73 -16.22 12.07 -20.30
C VAL A 73 -17.31 12.46 -21.31
N GLN A 74 -18.56 12.72 -20.86
CA GLN A 74 -19.65 13.15 -21.74
C GLN A 74 -19.42 14.52 -22.39
N TYR A 75 -18.68 15.41 -21.72
CA TYR A 75 -18.31 16.73 -22.26
C TYR A 75 -17.10 16.70 -23.20
N MET A 76 -16.39 15.57 -23.32
CA MET A 76 -15.29 15.45 -24.28
C MET A 76 -15.82 15.19 -25.69
N ASP A 77 -15.18 15.84 -26.66
CA ASP A 77 -15.44 15.58 -28.07
C ASP A 77 -15.14 14.12 -28.44
N LYS A 78 -16.00 13.53 -29.27
CA LYS A 78 -15.97 12.11 -29.62
C LYS A 78 -14.68 11.73 -30.35
N GLU A 79 -14.15 12.60 -31.20
CA GLU A 79 -12.86 12.34 -31.87
C GLU A 79 -11.69 12.32 -30.88
N THR A 80 -11.72 13.23 -29.90
CA THR A 80 -10.71 13.28 -28.84
C THR A 80 -10.79 12.04 -27.94
N LEU A 81 -12.00 11.56 -27.67
CA LEU A 81 -12.25 10.35 -26.89
C LEU A 81 -11.74 9.11 -27.61
N VAL A 82 -12.02 8.96 -28.91
CA VAL A 82 -11.52 7.85 -29.73
C VAL A 82 -9.99 7.89 -29.87
N ARG A 83 -9.37 9.07 -30.03
CA ARG A 83 -7.89 9.17 -30.10
C ARG A 83 -7.19 8.93 -28.76
N ARG A 84 -7.74 9.42 -27.63
CA ARG A 84 -7.13 9.24 -26.29
C ARG A 84 -7.42 7.88 -25.67
N PHE A 85 -8.56 7.29 -25.98
CA PHE A 85 -9.05 6.04 -25.39
C PHE A 85 -9.27 4.96 -26.46
N ALA A 86 -8.41 4.92 -27.49
CA ALA A 86 -8.48 4.00 -28.63
C ALA A 86 -8.52 2.49 -28.25
N GLY A 87 -8.35 2.16 -26.97
CA GLY A 87 -8.72 0.89 -26.39
C GLY A 87 -9.12 1.09 -24.93
N GLN A 88 -10.40 0.87 -24.63
CA GLN A 88 -10.98 0.68 -23.30
C GLN A 88 -10.97 1.89 -22.35
N GLY A 89 -12.15 2.46 -22.10
CA GLY A 89 -12.38 3.32 -20.94
C GLY A 89 -12.32 2.51 -19.64
N MET A 90 -11.89 3.15 -18.55
CA MET A 90 -11.91 2.54 -17.22
C MET A 90 -13.35 2.20 -16.81
N THR A 91 -13.62 0.93 -16.53
CA THR A 91 -14.90 0.49 -15.97
C THR A 91 -14.82 0.53 -14.44
N TRP A 92 -15.58 1.43 -13.82
CA TRP A 92 -15.70 1.44 -12.36
C TRP A 92 -16.83 0.51 -11.91
N ARG A 93 -16.53 -0.45 -11.03
CA ARG A 93 -17.48 -1.37 -10.43
C ARG A 93 -17.52 -1.22 -8.91
N PHE A 94 -18.70 -1.40 -8.34
CA PHE A 94 -18.94 -1.33 -6.91
C PHE A 94 -19.27 -2.73 -6.38
N LYS A 95 -18.63 -3.14 -5.28
CA LYS A 95 -18.90 -4.44 -4.67
C LYS A 95 -20.31 -4.46 -4.07
N SER A 96 -21.08 -5.51 -4.34
CA SER A 96 -22.36 -5.73 -3.64
C SER A 96 -22.09 -5.84 -2.12
N PRO A 97 -22.91 -5.24 -1.24
CA PRO A 97 -22.76 -5.33 0.22
C PRO A 97 -22.60 -6.77 0.74
N ASP A 98 -23.17 -7.75 0.04
CA ASP A 98 -23.31 -9.13 0.49
C ASP A 98 -22.20 -10.10 0.01
N SER A 99 -21.10 -9.62 -0.59
CA SER A 99 -20.00 -10.50 -1.07
C SER A 99 -18.65 -10.27 -0.36
N PRO A 100 -18.54 -10.54 0.95
CA PRO A 100 -17.29 -10.41 1.71
C PRO A 100 -16.23 -11.48 1.37
N HIS A 101 -16.62 -12.59 0.74
CA HIS A 101 -15.73 -13.71 0.43
C HIS A 101 -14.70 -13.39 -0.65
N MET A 102 -15.04 -12.53 -1.62
CA MET A 102 -14.05 -12.05 -2.60
C MET A 102 -12.97 -11.22 -1.87
N GLY A 103 -13.35 -10.38 -0.89
CA GLY A 103 -12.52 -9.46 -0.11
C GLY A 103 -11.33 -10.03 0.66
N GLY A 104 -11.45 -11.27 1.14
CA GLY A 104 -10.73 -11.69 2.35
C GLY A 104 -9.21 -11.77 2.27
N VAL A 105 -8.63 -11.94 1.07
CA VAL A 105 -7.16 -12.06 0.89
C VAL A 105 -6.49 -10.69 0.91
N TRP A 106 -7.06 -9.69 0.23
CA TRP A 106 -6.50 -8.34 0.22
C TRP A 106 -6.98 -7.51 1.41
N GLU A 107 -8.16 -7.77 1.98
CA GLU A 107 -8.63 -7.09 3.19
C GLU A 107 -7.68 -7.31 4.36
N ARG A 108 -7.11 -8.52 4.49
CA ARG A 108 -6.07 -8.82 5.48
C ARG A 108 -4.80 -8.00 5.25
N LEU A 109 -4.30 -7.96 4.01
CA LEU A 109 -3.13 -7.17 3.64
C LEU A 109 -3.35 -5.67 3.94
N VAL A 110 -4.46 -5.11 3.45
CA VAL A 110 -4.84 -3.72 3.67
C VAL A 110 -5.00 -3.42 5.16
N LYS A 111 -5.57 -4.36 5.93
CA LYS A 111 -5.70 -4.21 7.39
C LYS A 111 -4.33 -4.15 8.08
N SER A 112 -3.40 -5.05 7.76
CA SER A 112 -2.06 -5.04 8.36
C SER A 112 -1.32 -3.73 8.06
N VAL A 113 -1.41 -3.23 6.82
CA VAL A 113 -0.82 -1.93 6.43
C VAL A 113 -1.47 -0.78 7.18
N LYS A 114 -2.81 -0.75 7.29
CA LYS A 114 -3.54 0.28 8.04
C LYS A 114 -3.18 0.28 9.52
N VAL A 115 -3.01 -0.89 10.13
CA VAL A 115 -2.61 -1.03 11.54
C VAL A 115 -1.19 -0.49 11.72
N ALA A 116 -0.25 -0.88 10.87
CA ALA A 116 1.13 -0.39 10.92
C ALA A 116 1.19 1.15 10.78
N LEU A 117 0.58 1.71 9.73
CA LEU A 117 0.52 3.17 9.51
C LEU A 117 -0.15 3.90 10.68
N SER A 118 -1.27 3.38 11.19
CA SER A 118 -2.00 4.01 12.29
C SER A 118 -1.21 3.97 13.59
N SER A 119 -0.38 2.94 13.82
CA SER A 119 0.48 2.87 15.01
C SER A 119 1.57 3.94 14.97
N VAL A 120 2.21 4.12 13.82
CA VAL A 120 3.32 5.07 13.63
C VAL A 120 2.83 6.52 13.65
N LEU A 121 1.67 6.81 13.04
CA LEU A 121 1.14 8.17 12.88
C LEU A 121 0.31 8.68 14.06
N LYS A 122 0.05 7.84 15.08
CA LYS A 122 -0.68 8.26 16.29
C LYS A 122 0.17 9.10 17.24
N GLU A 123 1.47 8.85 17.28
CA GLU A 123 2.37 9.39 18.31
C GLU A 123 2.88 10.80 17.98
N GLN A 124 2.96 11.14 16.70
CA GLN A 124 3.64 12.33 16.20
C GLN A 124 2.82 12.89 15.05
N ALA A 125 2.01 13.94 15.27
CA ALA A 125 1.20 14.55 14.21
C ALA A 125 2.13 15.27 13.20
N PRO A 126 2.58 14.60 12.11
CA PRO A 126 3.71 15.09 11.34
C PRO A 126 3.23 16.19 10.38
N LYS A 127 4.18 16.88 9.74
CA LYS A 127 3.83 17.78 8.65
C LYS A 127 3.28 16.97 7.47
N GLU A 128 2.48 17.63 6.64
CA GLU A 128 1.90 16.99 5.45
C GLU A 128 2.97 16.46 4.48
N ASP A 129 4.08 17.19 4.31
CA ASP A 129 5.23 16.79 3.49
C ASP A 129 5.88 15.47 3.94
N VAL A 130 5.93 15.22 5.25
CA VAL A 130 6.42 13.96 5.82
C VAL A 130 5.54 12.79 5.36
N LEU A 131 4.21 12.98 5.27
CA LEU A 131 3.32 11.93 4.76
C LEU A 131 3.51 11.70 3.26
N HIS A 132 3.81 12.74 2.49
CA HIS A 132 4.09 12.60 1.06
C HIS A 132 5.31 11.72 0.78
N THR A 133 6.27 11.66 1.70
CA THR A 133 7.45 10.80 1.57
C THR A 133 7.24 9.43 2.24
N LEU A 134 6.63 9.42 3.42
CA LEU A 134 6.39 8.18 4.19
C LEU A 134 5.48 7.20 3.45
N LEU A 135 4.43 7.67 2.76
CA LEU A 135 3.49 6.77 2.08
C LEU A 135 4.15 5.99 0.93
N PRO A 136 4.91 6.62 0.01
CA PRO A 136 5.72 5.88 -0.97
C PRO A 136 6.77 4.93 -0.36
N GLU A 137 7.41 5.31 0.75
CA GLU A 137 8.36 4.41 1.43
C GLU A 137 7.66 3.19 2.05
N ALA A 138 6.50 3.41 2.69
CA ALA A 138 5.67 2.33 3.22
C ALA A 138 5.14 1.42 2.11
N GLU A 139 4.75 1.99 0.97
CA GLU A 139 4.35 1.25 -0.22
C GLU A 139 5.50 0.37 -0.73
N PHE A 140 6.72 0.93 -0.81
CA PHE A 140 7.90 0.18 -1.23
C PHE A 140 8.15 -1.02 -0.30
N ILE A 141 8.15 -0.78 1.02
CA ILE A 141 8.32 -1.83 2.04
C ILE A 141 7.33 -2.97 1.87
N VAL A 142 6.05 -2.65 1.75
CA VAL A 142 5.00 -3.67 1.67
C VAL A 142 5.10 -4.43 0.35
N ASN A 143 5.53 -3.77 -0.72
CA ASN A 143 5.73 -4.38 -2.03
C ASN A 143 7.08 -5.07 -2.21
N SER A 144 8.02 -4.93 -1.27
CA SER A 144 9.28 -5.69 -1.23
C SER A 144 9.09 -7.10 -0.66
N ARG A 145 7.90 -7.42 -0.14
CA ARG A 145 7.63 -8.74 0.43
C ARG A 145 7.74 -9.84 -0.65
N PRO A 146 8.26 -11.03 -0.30
CA PRO A 146 8.32 -12.15 -1.22
C PRO A 146 6.93 -12.71 -1.56
N LEU A 147 6.71 -13.03 -2.85
CA LEU A 147 5.60 -13.82 -3.37
C LEU A 147 5.98 -15.28 -3.57
N THR A 148 7.26 -15.55 -3.80
CA THR A 148 7.84 -16.89 -3.95
C THR A 148 8.73 -17.22 -2.76
N HIS A 149 9.21 -18.47 -2.73
CA HIS A 149 10.26 -18.87 -1.79
C HIS A 149 11.47 -17.92 -1.87
N VAL A 150 12.05 -17.62 -0.71
CA VAL A 150 13.33 -16.91 -0.60
C VAL A 150 14.39 -17.97 -0.45
N SER A 151 15.22 -18.15 -1.49
CA SER A 151 16.32 -19.11 -1.40
C SER A 151 17.44 -18.59 -0.50
N VAL A 152 18.12 -19.53 0.16
CA VAL A 152 19.33 -19.28 0.93
C VAL A 152 20.58 -19.46 0.04
N ASP A 153 20.41 -20.07 -1.14
CA ASP A 153 21.48 -20.29 -2.10
C ASP A 153 21.72 -19.00 -2.92
N PRO A 154 22.96 -18.46 -2.96
CA PRO A 154 23.29 -17.28 -3.75
C PRO A 154 23.19 -17.50 -5.27
N ASP A 155 23.24 -18.75 -5.75
CA ASP A 155 23.10 -19.06 -7.18
C ASP A 155 21.63 -19.16 -7.63
N ASP A 156 20.69 -19.23 -6.68
CA ASP A 156 19.27 -19.25 -6.97
C ASP A 156 18.73 -17.86 -7.37
N PRO A 157 17.71 -17.81 -8.24
CA PRO A 157 17.14 -16.54 -8.67
C PRO A 157 16.48 -15.78 -7.51
N GLU A 158 16.59 -14.45 -7.54
CA GLU A 158 15.95 -13.54 -6.57
C GLU A 158 14.44 -13.84 -6.45
N CYS A 159 13.93 -13.83 -5.22
CA CYS A 159 12.50 -14.07 -4.98
C CYS A 159 11.62 -13.04 -5.70
N LEU A 160 10.50 -13.48 -6.29
CA LEU A 160 9.58 -12.55 -6.94
C LEU A 160 8.86 -11.72 -5.87
N THR A 161 8.89 -10.40 -6.00
CA THR A 161 8.17 -9.45 -5.14
C THR A 161 7.13 -8.69 -5.96
N PRO A 162 6.08 -8.12 -5.35
CA PRO A 162 5.21 -7.19 -6.07
C PRO A 162 5.98 -6.05 -6.74
N ASN A 163 7.06 -5.55 -6.12
CA ASN A 163 7.93 -4.53 -6.70
C ASN A 163 8.47 -4.92 -8.09
N HIS A 164 8.77 -6.20 -8.36
CA HIS A 164 9.20 -6.63 -9.69
C HIS A 164 8.16 -6.40 -10.79
N PHE A 165 6.87 -6.35 -10.44
CA PHE A 165 5.79 -6.09 -11.40
C PHE A 165 5.43 -4.61 -11.53
N VAL A 166 5.51 -3.84 -10.44
CA VAL A 166 5.13 -2.41 -10.43
C VAL A 166 6.30 -1.44 -10.60
N ARG A 167 7.53 -1.86 -10.32
CA ARG A 167 8.77 -1.14 -10.63
C ARG A 167 9.51 -1.98 -11.65
N CYS A 168 9.61 -1.50 -12.89
CA CYS A 168 10.46 -2.11 -13.90
C CYS A 168 11.94 -2.01 -13.46
N GLY A 169 12.45 -3.00 -12.72
CA GLY A 169 13.82 -3.01 -12.22
C GLY A 169 14.02 -3.83 -10.95
N LYS A 170 15.25 -3.80 -10.42
CA LYS A 170 15.64 -4.52 -9.20
C LYS A 170 14.87 -4.00 -7.98
N ASN A 171 14.54 -4.89 -7.06
CA ASN A 171 13.96 -4.57 -5.76
C ASN A 171 15.01 -4.03 -4.76
N SER A 172 15.97 -3.23 -5.22
CA SER A 172 17.01 -2.64 -4.37
C SER A 172 16.47 -1.38 -3.69
N GLY A 173 16.02 -1.53 -2.45
CA GLY A 173 15.66 -0.43 -1.57
C GLY A 173 16.86 0.07 -0.80
N ASN A 174 17.56 1.09 -1.30
CA ASN A 174 18.68 1.67 -0.58
C ASN A 174 18.13 2.45 0.63
N SER A 175 18.24 1.89 1.83
CA SER A 175 18.09 2.70 3.04
C SER A 175 19.24 3.70 3.08
N PRO A 176 18.99 5.00 3.30
CA PRO A 176 20.06 6.01 3.38
C PRO A 176 20.97 5.84 4.62
N GLY A 177 20.72 4.84 5.47
CA GLY A 177 21.51 4.49 6.65
C GLY A 177 20.70 3.80 7.73
N SER A 178 21.32 3.54 8.89
CA SER A 178 20.62 3.18 10.12
C SER A 178 20.27 4.46 10.90
N PHE A 179 18.98 4.65 11.19
CA PHE A 179 18.49 5.83 11.91
C PHE A 179 17.92 5.39 13.25
N ASN A 180 18.67 5.65 14.33
CA ASN A 180 18.23 5.38 15.70
C ASN A 180 17.58 6.62 16.34
N GLU A 181 16.63 6.38 17.25
CA GLU A 181 15.88 7.43 17.95
C GLU A 181 16.77 8.38 18.77
N THR A 182 17.97 7.95 19.11
CA THR A 182 18.92 8.67 19.96
C THR A 182 19.65 9.82 19.25
N ASN A 183 19.63 9.88 17.91
CA ASN A 183 20.35 10.88 17.10
C ASN A 183 19.42 11.73 16.22
N ILE A 184 18.16 11.92 16.65
CA ILE A 184 17.19 12.69 15.87
C ILE A 184 17.42 14.19 16.07
N ASN A 185 17.93 14.86 15.03
CA ASN A 185 17.73 16.30 14.95
C ASN A 185 16.26 16.54 14.57
N LEU A 186 15.41 16.88 15.55
CA LEU A 186 13.97 17.14 15.35
C LEU A 186 13.68 18.24 14.31
N ARG A 187 14.69 19.02 13.88
CA ARG A 187 14.58 19.99 12.79
C ARG A 187 14.65 19.35 11.40
N SER A 188 15.24 18.17 11.26
CA SER A 188 15.43 17.47 9.99
C SER A 188 14.23 16.58 9.67
N GLN A 189 13.27 17.12 8.91
CA GLN A 189 12.04 16.40 8.54
C GLN A 189 12.30 15.09 7.77
N TRP A 190 13.37 15.02 6.98
CA TRP A 190 13.71 13.80 6.24
C TRP A 190 14.23 12.67 7.16
N GLN A 191 14.94 13.00 8.25
CA GLN A 191 15.36 12.02 9.26
C GLN A 191 14.15 11.46 10.01
N LEU A 192 13.16 12.31 10.30
CA LEU A 192 11.88 11.88 10.86
C LEU A 192 11.20 10.87 9.94
N VAL A 193 11.17 11.09 8.62
CA VAL A 193 10.62 10.11 7.67
C VAL A 193 11.32 8.75 7.84
N GLN A 194 12.65 8.71 7.86
CA GLN A 194 13.38 7.44 7.99
C GLN A 194 13.09 6.71 9.30
N VAL A 195 12.97 7.43 10.42
CA VAL A 195 12.59 6.84 11.72
C VAL A 195 11.17 6.28 11.67
N LEU A 196 10.21 7.03 11.11
CA LEU A 196 8.83 6.55 10.96
C LEU A 196 8.76 5.33 10.04
N THR A 197 9.56 5.31 8.98
CA THR A 197 9.67 4.18 8.05
C THR A 197 10.25 2.94 8.73
N GLU A 198 11.26 3.09 9.60
CA GLU A 198 11.84 1.97 10.36
C GLU A 198 10.86 1.39 11.39
N ARG A 199 10.14 2.27 12.10
CA ARG A 199 9.04 1.86 12.99
C ARG A 199 7.94 1.15 12.21
N LEU A 200 7.61 1.65 11.02
CA LEU A 200 6.62 1.05 10.14
C LEU A 200 7.08 -0.33 9.69
N TRP A 201 8.33 -0.51 9.29
CA TRP A 201 8.92 -1.81 8.94
C TRP A 201 8.78 -2.81 10.08
N THR A 202 9.29 -2.46 11.27
CA THR A 202 9.24 -3.33 12.46
C THR A 202 7.80 -3.76 12.79
N ARG A 203 6.85 -2.82 12.72
CA ARG A 203 5.42 -3.11 12.95
C ARG A 203 4.82 -3.93 11.82
N TRP A 204 5.11 -3.58 10.57
CA TRP A 204 4.64 -4.28 9.38
C TRP A 204 5.05 -5.75 9.40
N VAL A 205 6.33 -6.06 9.64
CA VAL A 205 6.85 -7.43 9.73
C VAL A 205 6.08 -8.21 10.80
N LYS A 206 5.95 -7.65 12.01
CA LYS A 206 5.22 -8.29 13.11
C LYS A 206 3.75 -8.60 12.76
N GLU A 207 3.04 -7.63 12.19
CA GLU A 207 1.63 -7.78 11.82
C GLU A 207 1.46 -8.72 10.62
N TYR A 208 2.33 -8.64 9.63
CA TYR A 208 2.27 -9.45 8.42
C TYR A 208 2.60 -10.92 8.67
N LEU A 209 3.67 -11.22 9.41
CA LEU A 209 4.04 -12.60 9.78
C LEU A 209 2.90 -13.33 10.48
N SER A 210 2.18 -12.62 11.36
CA SER A 210 1.03 -13.19 12.06
C SER A 210 -0.09 -13.64 11.12
N THR A 211 -0.14 -13.08 9.89
CA THR A 211 -1.09 -13.49 8.84
C THR A 211 -0.58 -14.62 7.97
N LEU A 212 0.74 -14.84 7.91
CA LEU A 212 1.35 -15.97 7.19
C LEU A 212 1.24 -17.28 7.97
N THR A 213 1.27 -17.20 9.30
CA THR A 213 1.02 -18.38 10.13
C THR A 213 -0.43 -18.84 9.93
N ARG A 214 -0.60 -19.98 9.26
CA ARG A 214 -1.90 -20.62 9.03
C ARG A 214 -2.48 -21.03 10.38
N ARG A 215 -3.30 -20.17 11.00
CA ARG A 215 -4.12 -20.58 12.15
C ARG A 215 -5.23 -21.49 11.62
N ALA A 216 -5.11 -22.79 11.86
CA ALA A 216 -6.27 -23.66 11.78
C ALA A 216 -7.29 -23.18 12.82
N LYS A 217 -8.52 -22.88 12.38
CA LYS A 217 -9.64 -22.76 13.32
C LYS A 217 -9.79 -24.10 14.02
N TRP A 218 -10.06 -24.03 15.32
CA TRP A 218 -10.48 -25.00 16.36
C TRP A 218 -10.88 -26.45 16.01
N PHE A 219 -11.12 -26.82 14.74
CA PHE A 219 -11.76 -28.07 14.34
C PHE A 219 -10.86 -29.06 13.58
N ASN A 220 -9.66 -28.67 13.13
CA ASN A 220 -8.78 -29.58 12.38
C ASN A 220 -7.40 -29.71 13.04
N PRO A 221 -6.90 -30.93 13.30
CA PRO A 221 -5.53 -31.16 13.72
C PRO A 221 -4.56 -30.69 12.61
N VAL A 222 -3.55 -29.92 12.99
CA VAL A 222 -2.49 -29.44 12.09
C VAL A 222 -1.28 -30.37 12.23
N LYS A 223 -0.69 -30.77 11.10
CA LYS A 223 0.55 -31.53 11.09
C LYS A 223 1.65 -30.71 11.80
N PRO A 224 2.38 -31.29 12.78
CA PRO A 224 3.55 -30.63 13.36
C PRO A 224 4.56 -30.25 12.28
N ILE A 225 5.32 -29.18 12.51
CA ILE A 225 6.43 -28.78 11.62
C ILE A 225 7.48 -29.90 11.64
N GLU A 226 7.88 -30.37 10.48
CA GLU A 226 8.90 -31.41 10.29
C GLU A 226 10.14 -30.86 9.57
N VAL A 227 11.26 -31.57 9.71
CA VAL A 227 12.50 -31.23 8.98
C VAL A 227 12.22 -31.35 7.48
N GLY A 228 12.47 -30.28 6.73
CA GLY A 228 12.14 -30.16 5.31
C GLY A 228 10.93 -29.26 5.02
N ASP A 229 10.18 -28.85 6.04
CA ASP A 229 9.12 -27.86 5.87
C ASP A 229 9.69 -26.43 5.70
N LEU A 230 9.09 -25.68 4.78
CA LEU A 230 9.43 -24.28 4.55
C LEU A 230 8.85 -23.39 5.67
N VAL A 231 9.72 -22.65 6.32
CA VAL A 231 9.36 -21.71 7.40
C VAL A 231 9.86 -20.30 7.09
N VAL A 232 9.10 -19.30 7.55
CA VAL A 232 9.52 -17.89 7.46
C VAL A 232 10.19 -17.52 8.76
N VAL A 233 11.48 -17.15 8.69
CA VAL A 233 12.25 -16.66 9.84
C VAL A 233 12.15 -15.14 9.89
N ALA A 234 11.79 -14.63 11.05
CA ALA A 234 11.68 -13.20 11.31
C ALA A 234 12.82 -12.77 12.23
N ASP A 235 13.89 -12.25 11.63
CA ASP A 235 14.99 -11.68 12.40
C ASP A 235 14.63 -10.25 12.83
N LYS A 236 14.85 -9.93 14.10
CA LYS A 236 14.61 -8.59 14.66
C LYS A 236 15.75 -7.63 14.33
N ASP A 237 16.94 -8.17 14.08
CA ASP A 237 18.16 -7.39 13.87
C ASP A 237 18.51 -7.28 12.37
N GLY A 238 17.71 -7.89 11.49
CA GLY A 238 17.87 -7.82 10.04
C GLY A 238 17.59 -6.42 9.47
N PRO A 239 18.35 -5.97 8.44
CA PRO A 239 18.14 -4.66 7.85
C PRO A 239 16.78 -4.54 7.14
N ARG A 240 16.31 -3.30 6.97
CA ARG A 240 15.04 -3.02 6.27
C ARG A 240 15.09 -3.51 4.81
N ASN A 241 14.07 -4.26 4.39
CA ASN A 241 13.94 -4.87 3.06
C ASN A 241 14.95 -5.99 2.73
N SER A 242 15.57 -6.61 3.74
CA SER A 242 16.26 -7.91 3.57
C SER A 242 15.32 -9.09 3.78
#